data_AF-A0AAU6Y288-F1
#
_entry.id   AF-A0AAU6Y288-F1
#
_cell.length_a   1.000
_cell.length_b   1.000
_cell.length_c   1.000
_cell.angle_alpha   90.00
_cell.angle_beta   90.00
_cell.angle_gamma   90.00
#
_symmetry.space_group_name_H-M   'P 1'
#
loop_
_entity.id
_entity.type
_entity.pdbx_description
1 polymer ?
#
loop_
_entity_poly.entity_id
_entity_poly.type
_entity_poly.pdbx_seq_one_letter_code
_entity_poly.pdbx_strand_id
1 'polypeptide(L)'
;MARDIKAIQCPKCGSTFKQEIKPEFYRCQNCQTEYFLDSDDTHVYHHHERAKPVQSSAPPVNPNLPVYVLIGAVAFIAIVYITTMLLQPKKSATNSYITYKPRRSYQSSFVYTNTATGDPVYLRMGVDYIDKGNGKSEQELHAQFNNAMDGNLIADRLMTDESMRNNRCSLTFKIYSPNIVYAIGCNSVLLQLDTRNNRLTDVTQSTFKNYPKLSSGVAKLDFDYSKPMINVMNNEGETFYYFPAVKKLVNTQTEADKIWKQIYNARRYFEFGYMGDYFDDNKVNQLLEVKYIKEADQNLKRDLTPGRKYFGPAIIYQDENNLIIVVNTTAAPDPPMSIQKIDTETGKILWALPPDKFYLSQVVKCKQGYAIEYHKDEEADYVHGVMVVSDSGKLIHNYQLSRTE
;
A
#
# COMPACT_ATOMS: atom_id res chain seq x y z
N MET A 1 24.90 -14.18 34.45
CA MET A 1 24.88 -13.24 33.30
C MET A 1 24.04 -13.89 32.21
N ALA A 2 22.86 -13.33 31.93
CA ALA A 2 21.90 -13.90 30.99
C ALA A 2 22.42 -13.75 29.56
N ARG A 3 22.47 -14.86 28.81
CA ARG A 3 22.74 -14.84 27.37
C ARG A 3 21.39 -14.70 26.68
N ASP A 4 21.20 -13.59 25.95
CA ASP A 4 20.04 -13.41 25.07
C ASP A 4 20.11 -14.44 23.94
N ILE A 5 19.27 -15.47 24.00
CA ILE A 5 19.12 -16.44 22.91
C ILE A 5 18.19 -15.79 21.88
N LYS A 6 18.77 -15.29 20.78
CA LYS A 6 17.99 -14.91 19.59
C LYS A 6 17.17 -16.13 19.14
N ALA A 7 15.88 -15.93 18.89
CA ALA A 7 15.00 -16.99 18.40
C ALA A 7 15.54 -17.55 17.07
N ILE A 8 15.79 -18.85 17.03
CA ILE A 8 16.27 -19.56 15.83
C ILE A 8 15.10 -19.70 14.85
N GLN A 9 15.23 -19.11 13.67
CA GLN A 9 14.22 -19.12 12.60
C GLN A 9 14.39 -20.33 11.68
N CYS A 10 13.27 -20.88 11.21
CA CYS A 10 13.28 -21.92 10.20
C CYS A 10 13.86 -21.39 8.86
N PRO A 11 14.89 -22.03 8.28
CA PRO A 11 15.53 -21.54 7.05
C PRO A 11 14.61 -21.58 5.81
N LYS A 12 13.52 -22.34 5.85
CA LYS A 12 12.59 -22.47 4.71
C LYS A 12 11.44 -21.46 4.72
N CYS A 13 10.94 -21.07 5.91
CA CYS A 13 9.73 -20.25 6.02
C CYS A 13 9.83 -19.09 7.02
N GLY A 14 10.98 -18.90 7.68
CA GLY A 14 11.20 -17.83 8.65
C GLY A 14 10.49 -18.00 9.99
N SER A 15 9.64 -19.02 10.15
CA SER A 15 8.90 -19.28 11.39
C SER A 15 9.83 -19.59 12.57
N THR A 16 9.54 -19.03 13.74
CA THR A 16 10.20 -19.32 15.02
C THR A 16 9.56 -20.50 15.77
N PHE A 17 8.42 -20.99 15.31
CA PHE A 17 7.71 -22.12 15.92
C PHE A 17 8.37 -23.45 15.53
N LYS A 18 9.08 -24.04 16.48
CA LYS A 18 9.84 -25.27 16.30
C LYS A 18 9.63 -26.26 17.44
N GLN A 19 9.80 -27.54 17.13
CA GLN A 19 9.89 -28.63 18.09
C GLN A 19 11.30 -29.24 17.98
N GLU A 20 11.98 -29.40 19.11
CA GLU A 20 13.23 -30.15 19.18
C GLU A 20 12.93 -31.65 19.15
N ILE A 21 13.56 -32.37 18.23
CA ILE A 21 13.35 -33.82 18.06
C ILE A 21 14.47 -34.59 18.76
N LYS A 22 15.69 -34.06 18.69
CA LYS A 22 16.89 -34.57 19.36
C LYS A 22 17.87 -33.39 19.53
N PRO A 23 18.89 -33.50 20.40
CA PRO A 23 19.82 -32.41 20.66
C PRO A 23 20.36 -31.80 19.36
N GLU A 24 20.29 -30.48 19.22
CA GLU A 24 20.68 -29.67 18.05
C GLU A 24 19.86 -29.90 16.76
N PHE A 25 18.78 -30.68 16.78
CA PHE A 25 17.89 -30.92 15.63
C PHE A 25 16.46 -30.47 15.90
N TYR A 26 15.92 -29.67 14.99
CA TYR A 26 14.63 -29.01 15.10
C TYR A 26 13.74 -29.33 13.90
N ARG A 27 12.42 -29.43 14.13
CA ARG A 27 11.39 -29.46 13.10
C ARG A 27 10.49 -28.24 13.22
N CYS A 28 10.29 -27.56 12.10
CA CYS A 28 9.37 -26.42 12.03
C CYS A 28 7.92 -26.89 12.08
N GLN A 29 7.11 -26.33 12.98
CA GLN A 29 5.69 -26.66 13.08
C GLN A 29 4.85 -26.08 11.94
N ASN A 30 5.34 -25.01 11.28
CA ASN A 30 4.62 -24.34 10.20
C ASN A 30 4.79 -25.03 8.83
N CYS A 31 6.01 -25.47 8.49
CA CYS A 31 6.31 -26.05 7.17
C CYS A 31 6.89 -27.47 7.22
N GLN A 32 6.92 -28.09 8.41
CA GLN A 32 7.39 -29.45 8.67
C GLN A 32 8.84 -29.73 8.23
N THR A 33 9.64 -28.68 8.03
CA THR A 33 11.05 -28.81 7.62
C THR A 33 11.93 -29.07 8.81
N GLU A 34 12.79 -30.07 8.69
CA GLU A 34 13.81 -30.43 9.68
C GLU A 34 15.13 -29.73 9.37
N TYR A 35 15.82 -29.25 10.40
CA TYR A 35 17.11 -28.56 10.29
C TYR A 35 17.91 -28.75 11.60
N PHE A 36 19.23 -28.66 11.52
CA PHE A 36 20.13 -28.74 12.67
C PHE A 36 21.03 -27.52 12.73
N LEU A 37 21.58 -27.23 13.91
CA LEU A 37 22.59 -26.19 14.09
C LEU A 37 23.97 -26.84 14.00
N ASP A 38 24.75 -26.41 13.02
CA ASP A 38 26.14 -26.82 12.89
C ASP A 38 27.03 -25.78 13.61
N SER A 39 27.85 -26.22 14.57
CA SER A 39 28.73 -25.34 15.34
C SER A 39 30.18 -25.51 14.89
N ASP A 40 30.49 -25.13 13.67
CA ASP A 40 31.85 -25.16 13.12
C ASP A 40 32.70 -23.95 13.57
N ASP A 41 32.75 -23.68 14.89
CA ASP A 41 33.57 -22.60 15.46
C ASP A 41 34.74 -23.16 16.28
N THR A 42 35.80 -23.60 15.60
CA THR A 42 37.09 -23.93 16.23
C THR A 42 38.02 -22.72 16.24
N HIS A 43 37.84 -21.80 17.19
CA HIS A 43 38.88 -20.82 17.50
C HIS A 43 40.00 -21.49 18.32
N VAL A 44 41.10 -21.85 17.65
CA VAL A 44 42.34 -22.30 18.32
C VAL A 44 43.08 -21.07 18.86
N TYR A 45 43.14 -20.93 20.18
CA TYR A 45 43.94 -19.89 20.83
C TYR A 45 45.42 -20.32 20.87
N HIS A 46 46.27 -19.66 20.08
CA HIS A 46 47.71 -19.78 20.20
C HIS A 46 48.21 -18.96 21.40
N HIS A 47 48.55 -19.64 22.50
CA HIS A 47 49.31 -19.02 23.60
C HIS A 47 50.80 -19.00 23.22
N HIS A 48 51.36 -17.82 22.96
CA HIS A 48 52.81 -17.64 22.88
C HIS A 48 53.37 -17.34 24.28
N GLU A 49 54.01 -18.32 24.91
CA GLU A 49 54.88 -18.06 26.05
C GLU A 49 56.16 -17.35 25.56
N ARG A 50 56.42 -16.15 26.09
CA ARG A 50 57.68 -15.45 25.84
C ARG A 50 58.79 -16.12 26.65
N ALA A 51 59.83 -16.58 25.97
CA ALA A 51 61.08 -16.97 26.60
C ALA A 51 61.67 -15.78 27.40
N LYS A 52 62.21 -16.08 28.59
CA LYS A 52 62.87 -15.08 29.46
C LYS A 52 64.02 -14.39 28.72
N PRO A 53 64.22 -13.07 28.91
CA PRO A 53 65.31 -12.36 28.26
C PRO A 53 66.65 -12.81 28.82
N VAL A 54 67.57 -13.16 27.92
CA VAL A 54 68.99 -13.36 28.24
C VAL A 54 69.60 -12.00 28.54
N GLN A 55 70.26 -11.87 29.70
CA GLN A 55 71.05 -10.69 30.04
C GLN A 55 72.26 -10.59 29.10
N SER A 56 72.31 -9.54 28.29
CA SER A 56 73.50 -9.15 27.53
C SER A 56 74.20 -8.01 28.28
N SER A 57 75.47 -8.18 28.61
CA SER A 57 76.36 -7.12 29.06
C SER A 57 76.63 -6.15 27.90
N ALA A 58 76.27 -4.87 28.07
CA ALA A 58 76.57 -3.84 27.09
C ALA A 58 78.04 -3.35 27.24
N PRO A 59 78.75 -3.05 26.13
CA PRO A 59 80.07 -2.43 26.18
C PRO A 59 79.99 -0.97 26.64
N PRO A 60 81.10 -0.34 27.07
CA PRO A 60 81.07 1.02 27.61
C PRO A 60 80.77 2.01 26.48
N VAL A 61 79.58 2.63 26.54
CA VAL A 61 79.19 3.73 25.64
C VAL A 61 79.57 5.04 26.32
N ASN A 62 80.23 5.92 25.56
CA ASN A 62 80.59 7.28 25.97
C ASN A 62 79.37 8.00 26.59
N PRO A 63 79.45 8.48 27.84
CA PRO A 63 78.28 8.92 28.62
C PRO A 63 77.49 10.08 28.01
N ASN A 64 78.07 10.82 27.05
CA ASN A 64 77.42 11.95 26.41
C ASN A 64 76.72 11.58 25.07
N LEU A 65 77.04 10.43 24.47
CA LEU A 65 76.42 9.97 23.22
C LEU A 65 74.90 9.74 23.32
N PRO A 66 74.34 9.11 24.39
CA PRO A 66 72.89 8.89 24.47
C PRO A 66 72.10 10.20 24.62
N VAL A 67 72.72 11.25 25.18
CA VAL A 67 72.09 12.57 25.37
C VAL A 67 71.97 13.31 24.02
N TYR A 68 73.01 13.30 23.19
CA TYR A 68 72.94 13.92 21.86
C TYR A 68 72.01 13.16 20.91
N VAL A 69 71.92 11.83 21.03
CA VAL A 69 70.96 11.02 20.27
C VAL A 69 69.52 11.32 20.71
N LEU A 70 69.27 11.50 22.01
CA LEU A 70 67.95 11.90 22.53
C LEU A 70 67.55 13.30 22.06
N ILE A 71 68.46 14.28 22.14
CA ILE A 71 68.20 15.65 21.68
C ILE A 71 67.94 15.66 20.16
N GLY A 72 68.75 14.92 19.39
CA GLY A 72 68.56 14.76 17.95
C GLY A 72 67.22 14.09 17.60
N ALA A 73 66.83 13.05 18.33
CA ALA A 73 65.55 12.37 18.13
C ALA A 73 64.35 13.27 18.46
N VAL A 74 64.41 14.02 19.57
CA VAL A 74 63.34 14.96 19.96
C VAL A 74 63.24 16.11 18.97
N ALA A 75 64.36 16.67 18.51
CA ALA A 75 64.37 17.71 17.49
C ALA A 75 63.82 17.19 16.15
N PHE A 76 64.17 15.97 15.76
CA PHE A 76 63.66 15.34 14.54
C PHE A 76 62.15 15.09 14.62
N ILE A 77 61.64 14.59 15.74
CA ILE A 77 60.20 14.39 15.96
C ILE A 77 59.46 15.74 15.91
N ALA A 78 60.02 16.80 16.52
CA ALA A 78 59.44 18.14 16.48
C ALA A 78 59.40 18.70 15.05
N ILE A 79 60.46 18.50 14.26
CA ILE A 79 60.51 18.93 12.86
C ILE A 79 59.51 18.15 12.00
N VAL A 80 59.39 16.82 12.19
CA VAL A 80 58.39 16.00 11.50
C VAL A 80 56.97 16.42 11.91
N TYR A 81 56.73 16.74 13.18
CA TYR A 81 55.44 17.22 13.64
C TYR A 81 55.07 18.60 13.04
N ILE A 82 56.02 19.54 13.01
CA ILE A 82 55.79 20.87 12.44
C ILE A 82 55.62 20.82 10.92
N THR A 83 56.43 20.01 10.22
CA THR A 83 56.30 19.82 8.77
C THR A 83 54.99 19.14 8.39
N THR A 84 54.54 18.13 9.14
CA THR A 84 53.21 17.52 8.92
C THR A 84 52.07 18.49 9.23
N MET A 85 52.22 19.41 10.19
CA MET A 85 51.22 20.43 10.48
C MET A 85 51.14 21.50 9.37
N LEU A 86 52.27 21.88 8.77
CA LEU A 86 52.34 22.88 7.68
C LEU A 86 51.96 22.30 6.31
N LEU A 87 52.14 20.99 6.10
CA LEU A 87 51.82 20.28 4.85
C LEU A 87 50.45 19.58 4.89
N GLN A 88 49.66 19.75 5.95
CA GLN A 88 48.27 19.30 5.91
C GLN A 88 47.55 20.05 4.78
N PRO A 89 47.00 19.33 3.77
CA PRO A 89 46.12 19.97 2.81
C PRO A 89 45.02 20.62 3.64
N LYS A 90 44.80 21.93 3.45
CA LYS A 90 43.58 22.57 3.97
C LYS A 90 42.45 21.74 3.40
N LYS A 91 41.88 20.86 4.22
CA LYS A 91 40.60 20.24 3.93
C LYS A 91 39.65 21.42 3.91
N SER A 92 39.48 22.02 2.73
CA SER A 92 38.23 22.66 2.43
C SER A 92 37.21 21.58 2.72
N ALA A 93 36.55 21.70 3.86
CA ALA A 93 35.26 21.09 4.05
C ALA A 93 34.37 21.76 3.00
N THR A 94 34.49 21.32 1.75
CA THR A 94 33.32 21.25 0.90
C THR A 94 32.40 20.31 1.66
N ASN A 95 31.55 20.91 2.50
CA ASN A 95 30.27 20.33 2.85
C ASN A 95 29.60 20.08 1.50
N SER A 96 29.91 18.94 0.88
CA SER A 96 28.96 18.26 0.04
C SER A 96 27.81 17.98 0.98
N TYR A 97 26.87 18.91 1.04
CA TYR A 97 25.54 18.65 1.56
C TYR A 97 25.06 17.46 0.73
N ILE A 98 25.24 16.24 1.26
CA ILE A 98 24.46 15.11 0.81
C ILE A 98 23.04 15.61 1.01
N THR A 99 22.38 15.96 -0.10
CA THR A 99 20.99 16.36 -0.07
C THR A 99 20.27 15.10 0.35
N TYR A 100 20.05 14.95 1.66
CA TYR A 100 19.27 13.87 2.22
C TYR A 100 17.87 14.12 1.68
N LYS A 101 17.53 13.47 0.55
CA LYS A 101 16.16 13.50 0.05
C LYS A 101 15.35 12.72 1.08
N PRO A 102 14.52 13.38 1.91
CA PRO A 102 13.72 12.66 2.86
C PRO A 102 12.82 11.70 2.09
N ARG A 103 12.50 10.56 2.73
CA ARG A 103 11.66 9.54 2.10
C ARG A 103 10.30 10.14 1.72
N ARG A 104 9.79 9.73 0.57
CA ARG A 104 8.45 10.10 0.11
C ARG A 104 7.41 9.62 1.12
N SER A 105 6.52 10.51 1.51
CA SER A 105 5.39 10.16 2.38
C SER A 105 4.16 9.88 1.53
N TYR A 106 3.68 8.64 1.52
CA TYR A 106 2.46 8.26 0.81
C TYR A 106 1.20 8.59 1.61
N GLN A 107 0.18 9.11 0.95
CA GLN A 107 -1.05 9.61 1.57
C GLN A 107 -2.31 8.92 1.04
N SER A 108 -2.26 8.36 -0.16
CA SER A 108 -3.40 7.68 -0.77
C SER A 108 -2.90 6.63 -1.73
N SER A 109 -3.65 5.55 -1.86
CA SER A 109 -3.36 4.48 -2.79
C SER A 109 -4.63 3.96 -3.44
N PHE A 110 -4.45 3.30 -4.57
CA PHE A 110 -5.55 2.76 -5.35
C PHE A 110 -5.07 1.65 -6.27
N VAL A 111 -5.79 0.53 -6.34
CA VAL A 111 -5.52 -0.51 -7.33
C VAL A 111 -6.51 -0.43 -8.51
N TYR A 112 -5.98 -0.55 -9.73
CA TYR A 112 -6.80 -0.63 -10.95
C TYR A 112 -6.20 -1.60 -11.96
N THR A 113 -6.97 -1.92 -12.99
CA THR A 113 -6.49 -2.73 -14.12
C THR A 113 -6.10 -1.83 -15.28
N ASN A 114 -4.86 -1.96 -15.74
CA ASN A 114 -4.41 -1.22 -16.92
C ASN A 114 -5.15 -1.72 -18.16
N THR A 115 -5.81 -0.82 -18.88
CA THR A 115 -6.70 -1.20 -20.00
C THR A 115 -5.97 -1.54 -21.30
N ALA A 116 -4.66 -1.27 -21.39
CA ALA A 116 -3.84 -1.73 -22.52
C ALA A 116 -3.30 -3.15 -22.32
N THR A 117 -2.89 -3.48 -21.10
CA THR A 117 -2.15 -4.73 -20.80
C THR A 117 -2.99 -5.77 -20.05
N GLY A 118 -4.06 -5.34 -19.37
CA GLY A 118 -4.83 -6.16 -18.44
C GLY A 118 -4.15 -6.39 -17.09
N ASP A 119 -2.98 -5.80 -16.86
CA ASP A 119 -2.21 -5.98 -15.62
C ASP A 119 -2.75 -5.13 -14.45
N PRO A 120 -2.61 -5.62 -13.21
CA PRO A 120 -2.96 -4.85 -12.04
C PRO A 120 -1.88 -3.80 -11.74
N VAL A 121 -2.31 -2.56 -11.56
CA VAL A 121 -1.44 -1.43 -11.24
C VAL A 121 -1.82 -0.88 -9.87
N TYR A 122 -0.81 -0.76 -9.01
CA TYR A 122 -0.91 -0.10 -7.72
C TYR A 122 -0.46 1.35 -7.86
N LEU A 123 -1.41 2.27 -7.81
CA LEU A 123 -1.17 3.71 -7.77
C LEU A 123 -0.95 4.13 -6.32
N ARG A 124 0.14 4.86 -6.08
CA ARG A 124 0.45 5.49 -4.80
C ARG A 124 0.69 6.98 -4.99
N MET A 125 -0.01 7.79 -4.21
CA MET A 125 0.16 9.24 -4.15
C MET A 125 1.09 9.56 -2.99
N GLY A 126 2.21 10.20 -3.26
CA GLY A 126 3.17 10.55 -2.20
C GLY A 126 3.82 11.91 -2.39
N VAL A 127 4.25 12.51 -1.30
CA VAL A 127 4.84 13.85 -1.26
C VAL A 127 6.33 13.74 -0.92
N ASP A 128 7.16 14.33 -1.78
CA ASP A 128 8.56 14.59 -1.51
C ASP A 128 8.70 15.96 -0.86
N TYR A 129 9.45 16.02 0.24
CA TYR A 129 9.80 17.28 0.90
C TYR A 129 11.23 17.66 0.48
N ILE A 130 11.37 18.77 -0.24
CA ILE A 130 12.66 19.24 -0.73
C ILE A 130 13.09 20.41 0.12
N ASP A 131 14.14 20.22 0.93
CA ASP A 131 14.80 21.31 1.64
C ASP A 131 15.56 22.18 0.63
N LYS A 132 15.22 23.46 0.56
CA LYS A 132 15.88 24.47 -0.29
C LYS A 132 16.93 25.28 0.49
N GLY A 133 17.18 24.95 1.75
CA GLY A 133 18.04 25.70 2.65
C GLY A 133 17.41 27.02 3.11
N ASN A 134 18.07 27.71 4.05
CA ASN A 134 17.61 28.99 4.60
C ASN A 134 16.16 28.94 5.17
N GLY A 135 15.76 27.80 5.72
CA GLY A 135 14.41 27.60 6.27
C GLY A 135 13.30 27.52 5.23
N LYS A 136 13.63 27.37 3.94
CA LYS A 136 12.65 27.18 2.87
C LYS A 136 12.57 25.72 2.47
N SER A 137 11.35 25.22 2.26
CA SER A 137 11.10 23.90 1.71
C SER A 137 10.07 23.96 0.57
N GLU A 138 10.16 23.00 -0.34
CA GLU A 138 9.20 22.79 -1.41
C GLU A 138 8.58 21.39 -1.27
N GLN A 139 7.32 21.24 -1.64
CA GLN A 139 6.65 19.95 -1.71
C GLN A 139 6.39 19.57 -3.16
N GLU A 140 6.71 18.34 -3.51
CA GLU A 140 6.42 17.74 -4.80
C GLU A 140 5.47 16.57 -4.60
N LEU A 141 4.25 16.67 -5.15
CA LEU A 141 3.28 15.57 -5.13
C LEU A 141 3.53 14.67 -6.33
N HIS A 142 3.65 13.37 -6.09
CA HIS A 142 3.92 12.37 -7.09
C HIS A 142 2.81 11.32 -7.15
N ALA A 143 2.46 10.94 -8.38
CA ALA A 143 1.68 9.75 -8.68
C ALA A 143 2.63 8.64 -9.15
N GLN A 144 2.87 7.67 -8.27
CA GLN A 144 3.70 6.51 -8.55
C GLN A 144 2.82 5.33 -8.97
N PHE A 145 3.22 4.65 -10.04
CA PHE A 145 2.50 3.51 -10.59
C PHE A 145 3.41 2.30 -10.56
N ASN A 146 3.08 1.31 -9.74
CA ASN A 146 3.81 0.04 -9.64
C ASN A 146 2.97 -1.07 -10.27
N ASN A 147 3.61 -2.00 -10.98
CA ASN A 147 2.94 -3.23 -11.39
C ASN A 147 2.79 -4.13 -10.16
N ALA A 148 1.56 -4.51 -9.81
CA ALA A 148 1.29 -5.31 -8.62
C ALA A 148 1.68 -6.79 -8.78
N MET A 149 2.11 -7.22 -9.97
CA MET A 149 2.57 -8.59 -10.24
C MET A 149 4.03 -8.83 -9.87
N ASP A 150 4.86 -7.79 -9.93
CA ASP A 150 6.31 -7.89 -9.76
C ASP A 150 6.90 -6.75 -8.90
N GLY A 151 6.07 -5.77 -8.51
CA GLY A 151 6.47 -4.59 -7.75
C GLY A 151 7.20 -3.52 -8.57
N ASN A 152 7.47 -3.77 -9.85
CA ASN A 152 8.28 -2.87 -10.68
C ASN A 152 7.61 -1.51 -10.86
N LEU A 153 8.40 -0.45 -10.76
CA LEU A 153 7.96 0.91 -11.06
C LEU A 153 7.68 1.03 -12.56
N ILE A 154 6.42 1.30 -12.91
CA ILE A 154 6.00 1.57 -14.29
C ILE A 154 6.25 3.04 -14.63
N ALA A 155 5.83 3.95 -13.74
CA ALA A 155 6.01 5.37 -13.92
C ALA A 155 5.96 6.09 -12.56
N ASP A 156 6.75 7.15 -12.44
CA ASP A 156 6.65 8.14 -11.37
C ASP A 156 6.41 9.50 -12.02
N ARG A 157 5.24 10.11 -11.75
CA ARG A 157 4.82 11.35 -12.40
C ARG A 157 4.64 12.45 -11.37
N LEU A 158 5.34 13.56 -11.57
CA LEU A 158 5.11 14.78 -10.81
C LEU A 158 3.73 15.35 -11.15
N MET A 159 2.94 15.63 -10.12
CA MET A 159 1.67 16.33 -10.22
C MET A 159 1.95 17.83 -10.23
N THR A 160 1.93 18.44 -11.41
CA THR A 160 2.25 19.87 -11.59
C THR A 160 1.09 20.80 -11.30
N ASP A 161 -0.09 20.26 -10.99
CA ASP A 161 -1.30 21.06 -10.76
C ASP A 161 -1.18 21.86 -9.47
N GLU A 162 -1.21 23.20 -9.59
CA GLU A 162 -1.05 24.11 -8.45
C GLU A 162 -2.13 23.91 -7.38
N SER A 163 -3.34 23.50 -7.77
CA SER A 163 -4.43 23.21 -6.83
C SER A 163 -4.12 22.06 -5.87
N MET A 164 -3.19 21.17 -6.26
CA MET A 164 -2.78 19.99 -5.51
C MET A 164 -1.41 20.16 -4.80
N ARG A 165 -0.63 21.21 -5.10
CA ARG A 165 0.76 21.37 -4.61
C ARG A 165 0.87 21.71 -3.13
N ASN A 166 -0.10 22.43 -2.56
CA ASN A 166 0.02 22.98 -1.21
C ASN A 166 -0.75 22.21 -0.13
N ASN A 167 -1.58 21.25 -0.51
CA ASN A 167 -2.46 20.57 0.42
C ASN A 167 -2.15 19.07 0.46
N ARG A 168 -1.99 18.52 1.67
CA ARG A 168 -1.94 17.07 1.95
C ARG A 168 -3.30 16.40 1.71
N CYS A 169 -3.87 16.63 0.53
CA CYS A 169 -5.20 16.18 0.20
C CYS A 169 -5.17 14.68 -0.03
N SER A 170 -5.95 13.95 0.77
CA SER A 170 -6.30 12.59 0.43
C SER A 170 -7.04 12.59 -0.91
N LEU A 171 -6.73 11.59 -1.73
CA LEU A 171 -7.51 11.30 -2.93
C LEU A 171 -8.51 10.21 -2.61
N THR A 172 -9.77 10.50 -2.90
CA THR A 172 -10.80 9.46 -2.92
C THR A 172 -11.00 9.03 -4.36
N PHE A 173 -11.08 7.73 -4.64
CA PHE A 173 -11.25 7.19 -5.99
C PHE A 173 -12.61 6.54 -6.19
N LYS A 174 -13.12 6.56 -7.42
CA LYS A 174 -14.31 5.80 -7.81
C LYS A 174 -14.25 5.35 -9.26
N ILE A 175 -14.61 4.08 -9.48
CA ILE A 175 -14.73 3.46 -10.80
C ILE A 175 -16.18 3.55 -11.28
N TYR A 176 -16.40 4.16 -12.43
CA TYR A 176 -17.70 4.13 -13.14
C TYR A 176 -17.68 3.11 -14.29
N SER A 177 -16.52 2.93 -14.91
CA SER A 177 -16.20 1.88 -15.89
C SER A 177 -14.67 1.76 -16.01
N PRO A 178 -14.11 0.75 -16.69
CA PRO A 178 -12.65 0.62 -16.87
C PRO A 178 -11.97 1.85 -17.48
N ASN A 179 -12.71 2.65 -18.26
CA ASN A 179 -12.22 3.87 -18.92
C ASN A 179 -12.66 5.17 -18.22
N ILE A 180 -13.49 5.08 -17.18
CA ILE A 180 -14.01 6.22 -16.43
C ILE A 180 -13.73 5.97 -14.96
N VAL A 181 -12.51 6.31 -14.56
CA VAL A 181 -12.07 6.30 -13.17
C VAL A 181 -11.74 7.72 -12.78
N TYR A 182 -12.40 8.22 -11.74
CA TYR A 182 -12.17 9.55 -11.20
C TYR A 182 -11.59 9.47 -9.80
N ALA A 183 -10.81 10.49 -9.45
CA ALA A 183 -10.44 10.80 -8.10
C ALA A 183 -10.90 12.21 -7.73
N ILE A 184 -11.35 12.41 -6.50
CA ILE A 184 -11.60 13.74 -5.94
C ILE A 184 -10.45 14.07 -5.02
N GLY A 185 -9.77 15.18 -5.31
CA GLY A 185 -8.72 15.77 -4.48
C GLY A 185 -9.18 17.08 -3.89
N CYS A 186 -8.79 17.35 -2.64
CA CYS A 186 -9.08 18.59 -1.93
C CYS A 186 -10.57 18.99 -1.91
N ASN A 187 -11.47 18.01 -2.04
CA ASN A 187 -12.92 18.18 -2.16
C ASN A 187 -13.39 19.05 -3.34
N SER A 188 -12.54 19.58 -4.22
CA SER A 188 -12.95 20.48 -5.30
C SER A 188 -12.26 20.20 -6.64
N VAL A 189 -11.25 19.33 -6.64
CA VAL A 189 -10.49 18.95 -7.83
C VAL A 189 -10.95 17.57 -8.30
N LEU A 190 -11.43 17.49 -9.54
CA LEU A 190 -11.76 16.25 -10.23
C LEU A 190 -10.59 15.80 -11.10
N LEU A 191 -9.94 14.72 -10.70
CA LEU A 191 -8.86 14.09 -11.45
C LEU A 191 -9.39 12.88 -12.22
N GLN A 192 -9.00 12.72 -13.48
CA GLN A 192 -9.24 11.50 -14.25
C GLN A 192 -7.99 10.62 -14.27
N LEU A 193 -8.16 9.35 -13.93
CA LEU A 193 -7.14 8.33 -14.11
C LEU A 193 -7.26 7.74 -15.52
N ASP A 194 -6.28 8.04 -16.37
CA ASP A 194 -6.04 7.34 -17.62
C ASP A 194 -5.43 5.97 -17.29
N THR A 195 -6.31 4.97 -17.23
CA THR A 195 -5.95 3.58 -16.92
C THR A 195 -5.13 2.91 -18.00
N ARG A 196 -5.06 3.49 -19.20
CA ARG A 196 -4.27 2.94 -20.32
C ARG A 196 -2.81 3.38 -20.20
N ASN A 197 -2.60 4.66 -19.94
CA ASN A 197 -1.28 5.31 -19.95
C ASN A 197 -0.70 5.59 -18.55
N ASN A 198 -1.39 5.14 -17.50
CA ASN A 198 -1.01 5.32 -16.10
C ASN A 198 -0.74 6.78 -15.78
N ARG A 199 -1.75 7.65 -15.97
CA ARG A 199 -1.63 9.09 -15.75
C ARG A 199 -2.86 9.63 -15.04
N LEU A 200 -2.64 10.49 -14.05
CA LEU A 200 -3.69 11.26 -13.39
C LEU A 200 -3.68 12.68 -13.97
N THR A 201 -4.85 13.23 -14.28
CA THR A 201 -4.96 14.55 -14.92
C THR A 201 -6.14 15.31 -14.35
N ASP A 202 -5.97 16.59 -14.00
CA ASP A 202 -7.08 17.46 -13.64
C ASP A 202 -7.99 17.69 -14.84
N VAL A 203 -9.26 17.31 -14.68
CA VAL A 203 -10.31 17.47 -15.68
C VAL A 203 -11.46 18.33 -15.16
N THR A 204 -11.31 18.99 -14.02
CA THR A 204 -12.37 19.79 -13.38
C THR A 204 -12.95 20.81 -14.36
N GLN A 205 -12.11 21.69 -14.90
CA GLN A 205 -12.56 22.71 -15.84
C GLN A 205 -13.07 22.09 -17.14
N SER A 206 -12.35 21.13 -17.71
CA SER A 206 -12.72 20.53 -19.01
C SER A 206 -14.01 19.71 -18.95
N THR A 207 -14.31 19.12 -17.80
CA THR A 207 -15.56 18.38 -17.52
C THR A 207 -16.72 19.35 -17.40
N PHE A 208 -16.54 20.46 -16.68
CA PHE A 208 -17.65 21.36 -16.33
C PHE A 208 -17.85 22.57 -17.25
N LYS A 209 -16.92 22.84 -18.17
CA LYS A 209 -16.96 24.01 -19.08
C LYS A 209 -18.28 24.21 -19.84
N ASN A 210 -18.99 23.13 -20.15
CA ASN A 210 -20.20 23.16 -20.98
C ASN A 210 -21.48 23.31 -20.15
N TYR A 211 -21.38 23.50 -18.83
CA TYR A 211 -22.54 23.69 -17.96
C TYR A 211 -22.57 25.14 -17.44
N PRO A 212 -23.41 26.02 -18.01
CA PRO A 212 -23.48 27.42 -17.60
C PRO A 212 -23.75 27.61 -16.11
N LYS A 213 -24.48 26.69 -15.47
CA LYS A 213 -24.79 26.72 -14.03
C LYS A 213 -23.56 26.50 -13.13
N LEU A 214 -22.43 26.05 -13.70
CA LEU A 214 -21.15 25.87 -13.00
C LEU A 214 -20.11 26.91 -13.45
N SER A 215 -20.51 27.98 -14.15
CA SER A 215 -19.59 29.00 -14.67
C SER A 215 -18.83 29.75 -13.59
N SER A 216 -19.41 29.83 -12.40
CA SER A 216 -18.80 30.42 -11.21
C SER A 216 -17.67 29.60 -10.62
N GLY A 217 -17.55 28.33 -11.03
CA GLY A 217 -16.59 27.37 -10.50
C GLY A 217 -17.22 26.32 -9.60
N VAL A 218 -16.38 25.38 -9.18
CA VAL A 218 -16.76 24.26 -8.31
C VAL A 218 -16.23 24.53 -6.90
N ALA A 219 -17.14 24.62 -5.94
CA ALA A 219 -16.81 24.75 -4.52
C ALA A 219 -16.53 23.38 -3.89
N LYS A 220 -17.34 22.37 -4.23
CA LYS A 220 -17.23 21.03 -3.65
C LYS A 220 -17.63 19.92 -4.62
N LEU A 221 -16.99 18.77 -4.49
CA LEU A 221 -17.23 17.52 -5.17
C LEU A 221 -17.30 16.40 -4.12
N ASP A 222 -18.30 15.55 -4.22
CA ASP A 222 -18.39 14.31 -3.44
C ASP A 222 -18.87 13.15 -4.31
N PHE A 223 -18.28 11.97 -4.13
CA PHE A 223 -18.82 10.77 -4.76
C PHE A 223 -20.07 10.28 -4.01
N ASP A 224 -21.14 10.02 -4.76
CA ASP A 224 -22.29 9.32 -4.21
C ASP A 224 -22.06 7.82 -4.29
N TYR A 225 -21.91 7.08 -3.20
CA TYR A 225 -21.63 5.64 -3.29
C TYR A 225 -22.87 4.77 -3.56
N SER A 226 -24.07 5.36 -3.52
CA SER A 226 -25.33 4.67 -3.84
C SER A 226 -25.69 4.74 -5.34
N LYS A 227 -25.28 5.81 -6.02
CA LYS A 227 -25.58 6.08 -7.43
C LYS A 227 -24.30 6.32 -8.23
N PRO A 228 -24.25 5.98 -9.52
CA PRO A 228 -23.11 6.28 -10.38
C PRO A 228 -23.07 7.76 -10.78
N MET A 229 -23.06 8.66 -9.78
CA MET A 229 -22.97 10.12 -9.96
C MET A 229 -21.90 10.76 -9.06
N ILE A 230 -21.69 12.05 -9.27
CA ILE A 230 -20.85 12.98 -8.48
C ILE A 230 -21.77 14.13 -8.04
N ASN A 231 -21.80 14.42 -6.75
CA ASN A 231 -22.46 15.60 -6.21
C ASN A 231 -21.50 16.79 -6.41
N VAL A 232 -21.99 17.85 -7.04
CA VAL A 232 -21.21 19.05 -7.40
C VAL A 232 -21.88 20.26 -6.78
N MET A 233 -21.17 21.00 -5.93
CA MET A 233 -21.62 22.29 -5.41
C MET A 233 -20.86 23.40 -6.11
N ASN A 234 -21.55 24.40 -6.65
CA ASN A 234 -20.91 25.58 -7.23
C ASN A 234 -20.54 26.63 -6.15
N ASN A 235 -19.87 27.70 -6.57
CA ASN A 235 -19.44 28.76 -5.65
C ASN A 235 -20.58 29.61 -5.07
N GLU A 236 -21.79 29.52 -5.63
CA GLU A 236 -23.02 30.11 -5.10
C GLU A 236 -23.73 29.21 -4.07
N GLY A 237 -23.24 27.98 -3.85
CA GLY A 237 -23.85 27.01 -2.93
C GLY A 237 -25.01 26.19 -3.53
N GLU A 238 -25.25 26.29 -4.84
CA GLU A 238 -26.21 25.43 -5.53
C GLU A 238 -25.63 24.03 -5.74
N THR A 239 -26.45 23.00 -5.53
CA THR A 239 -26.06 21.59 -5.66
C THR A 239 -26.58 20.97 -6.96
N PHE A 240 -25.71 20.20 -7.61
CA PHE A 240 -25.96 19.49 -8.85
C PHE A 240 -25.53 18.03 -8.76
N TYR A 241 -26.11 17.20 -9.62
CA TYR A 241 -25.86 15.78 -9.75
C TYR A 241 -25.30 15.51 -11.14
N TYR A 242 -24.01 15.19 -11.21
CA TYR A 242 -23.32 14.88 -12.46
C TYR A 242 -23.20 13.37 -12.66
N PHE A 243 -23.60 12.87 -13.82
CA PHE A 243 -23.48 11.46 -14.20
C PHE A 243 -22.37 11.27 -15.23
N PRO A 244 -21.17 10.80 -14.83
CA PRO A 244 -20.02 10.63 -15.73
C PRO A 244 -20.29 9.83 -17.00
N ALA A 245 -20.98 8.70 -16.88
CA ALA A 245 -21.17 7.76 -17.98
C ALA A 245 -21.99 8.35 -19.15
N VAL A 246 -22.96 9.21 -18.82
CA VAL A 246 -23.85 9.85 -19.81
C VAL A 246 -23.57 11.34 -20.00
N LYS A 247 -22.60 11.89 -19.27
CA LYS A 247 -22.22 13.31 -19.27
C LYS A 247 -23.45 14.23 -19.14
N LYS A 248 -24.25 14.00 -18.10
CA LYS A 248 -25.42 14.82 -17.79
C LYS A 248 -25.28 15.46 -16.42
N LEU A 249 -25.70 16.71 -16.30
CA LEU A 249 -25.79 17.46 -15.06
C LEU A 249 -27.26 17.85 -14.83
N VAL A 250 -27.78 17.54 -13.65
CA VAL A 250 -29.14 17.92 -13.23
C VAL A 250 -29.08 18.57 -11.85
N ASN A 251 -30.10 19.34 -11.48
CA ASN A 251 -30.12 20.07 -10.20
C ASN A 251 -31.30 19.67 -9.30
N THR A 252 -32.02 18.60 -9.65
CA THR A 252 -33.10 18.05 -8.83
C THR A 252 -32.91 16.55 -8.61
N GLN A 253 -33.29 16.08 -7.42
CA GLN A 253 -33.20 14.66 -7.09
C GLN A 253 -34.09 13.81 -8.01
N THR A 254 -35.28 14.31 -8.35
CA THR A 254 -36.23 13.62 -9.25
C THR A 254 -35.66 13.36 -10.63
N GLU A 255 -34.95 14.34 -11.21
CA GLU A 255 -34.28 14.14 -12.50
C GLU A 255 -33.07 13.20 -12.38
N ALA A 256 -32.30 13.31 -11.29
CA ALA A 256 -31.20 12.41 -11.00
C ALA A 256 -31.70 10.95 -10.87
N ASP A 257 -32.82 10.72 -10.20
CA ASP A 257 -33.46 9.42 -10.08
C ASP A 257 -33.92 8.88 -11.42
N LYS A 258 -34.46 9.73 -12.30
CA LYS A 258 -34.85 9.33 -13.65
C LYS A 258 -33.65 8.90 -14.48
N ILE A 259 -32.54 9.65 -14.44
CA ILE A 259 -31.29 9.29 -15.15
C ILE A 259 -30.70 8.02 -14.55
N TRP A 260 -30.62 7.93 -13.23
CA TRP A 260 -30.13 6.75 -12.53
C TRP A 260 -30.92 5.51 -12.94
N LYS A 261 -32.26 5.55 -12.89
CA LYS A 261 -33.12 4.48 -13.40
C LYS A 261 -32.79 4.15 -14.85
N GLN A 262 -32.64 5.13 -15.76
CA GLN A 262 -32.25 4.83 -17.15
C GLN A 262 -30.92 4.08 -17.29
N ILE A 263 -29.93 4.37 -16.44
CA ILE A 263 -28.62 3.70 -16.44
C ILE A 263 -28.69 2.33 -15.72
N TYR A 264 -29.48 2.25 -14.66
CA TYR A 264 -29.54 1.13 -13.72
C TYR A 264 -30.55 0.04 -14.11
N ASN A 265 -31.63 0.42 -14.82
CA ASN A 265 -32.79 -0.42 -15.17
C ASN A 265 -32.47 -1.64 -16.07
N ALA A 266 -31.20 -1.93 -16.33
CA ALA A 266 -30.76 -3.11 -17.06
C ALA A 266 -29.89 -4.07 -16.21
N ARG A 267 -29.59 -3.75 -14.94
CA ARG A 267 -28.55 -4.47 -14.19
C ARG A 267 -29.10 -5.43 -13.15
N ARG A 268 -28.78 -6.70 -13.36
CA ARG A 268 -28.61 -7.69 -12.29
C ARG A 268 -27.50 -7.20 -11.37
N TYR A 269 -27.74 -7.20 -10.06
CA TYR A 269 -26.74 -6.85 -9.06
C TYR A 269 -26.95 -7.65 -7.77
N PHE A 270 -25.98 -7.56 -6.86
CA PHE A 270 -26.01 -8.27 -5.59
C PHE A 270 -25.91 -7.29 -4.43
N GLU A 271 -26.64 -7.56 -3.35
CA GLU A 271 -26.61 -6.81 -2.10
C GLU A 271 -26.72 -7.74 -0.90
N PHE A 272 -26.20 -7.33 0.25
CA PHE A 272 -26.58 -7.93 1.53
C PHE A 272 -27.84 -7.23 2.05
N GLY A 273 -28.86 -7.99 2.39
CA GLY A 273 -30.13 -7.47 2.85
C GLY A 273 -31.04 -8.55 3.43
N TYR A 274 -32.33 -8.25 3.53
CA TYR A 274 -33.32 -9.15 4.13
C TYR A 274 -34.45 -9.42 3.14
N MET A 275 -34.90 -10.67 3.06
CA MET A 275 -36.17 -11.02 2.45
C MET A 275 -37.27 -10.92 3.51
N GLY A 276 -38.13 -9.91 3.44
CA GLY A 276 -39.29 -9.78 4.33
C GLY A 276 -39.50 -8.38 4.90
N ASP A 277 -40.26 -8.32 5.99
CA ASP A 277 -40.58 -7.07 6.70
C ASP A 277 -39.32 -6.51 7.39
N TYR A 278 -39.13 -5.20 7.27
CA TYR A 278 -38.05 -4.48 7.93
C TYR A 278 -38.11 -4.59 9.46
N PHE A 279 -39.31 -4.80 10.04
CA PHE A 279 -39.55 -4.88 11.49
C PHE A 279 -39.43 -6.29 12.08
N ASP A 280 -39.00 -7.30 11.32
CA ASP A 280 -38.72 -8.62 11.88
C ASP A 280 -37.42 -8.61 12.70
N ASP A 281 -37.54 -8.80 14.02
CA ASP A 281 -36.40 -8.88 14.95
C ASP A 281 -35.54 -10.14 14.75
N ASN A 282 -36.05 -11.16 14.05
CA ASN A 282 -35.32 -12.39 13.75
C ASN A 282 -34.67 -12.41 12.36
N LYS A 283 -34.66 -11.26 11.66
CA LYS A 283 -34.11 -11.17 10.30
C LYS A 283 -32.62 -11.51 10.27
N VAL A 284 -32.25 -12.42 9.38
CA VAL A 284 -30.85 -12.80 9.13
C VAL A 284 -30.39 -12.11 7.87
N ASN A 285 -29.18 -11.55 7.88
CA ASN A 285 -28.62 -10.93 6.70
C ASN A 285 -28.38 -11.99 5.61
N GLN A 286 -28.89 -11.76 4.41
CA GLN A 286 -28.89 -12.68 3.27
C GLN A 286 -28.15 -12.04 2.11
N LEU A 287 -27.51 -12.87 1.28
CA LEU A 287 -26.93 -12.43 0.01
C LEU A 287 -28.02 -12.47 -1.06
N LEU A 288 -28.51 -11.31 -1.45
CA LEU A 288 -29.62 -11.18 -2.40
C LEU A 288 -29.11 -10.90 -3.80
N GLU A 289 -29.62 -11.65 -4.76
CA GLU A 289 -29.61 -11.24 -6.16
C GLU A 289 -30.83 -10.35 -6.42
N VAL A 290 -30.60 -9.20 -7.04
CA VAL A 290 -31.64 -8.26 -7.39
C VAL A 290 -31.65 -8.04 -8.89
N LYS A 291 -32.84 -8.18 -9.49
CA LYS A 291 -33.10 -7.92 -10.91
C LYS A 291 -34.23 -6.90 -11.00
N TYR A 292 -33.96 -5.79 -11.65
CA TYR A 292 -35.00 -4.81 -11.95
C TYR A 292 -35.84 -5.28 -13.14
N ILE A 293 -37.16 -5.35 -12.96
CA ILE A 293 -38.14 -5.69 -14.00
C ILE A 293 -38.78 -4.38 -14.46
N LYS A 294 -38.44 -3.95 -15.68
CA LYS A 294 -38.86 -2.67 -16.23
C LYS A 294 -40.38 -2.59 -16.45
N GLU A 295 -40.99 -3.68 -16.90
CA GLU A 295 -42.43 -3.76 -17.17
C GLU A 295 -43.27 -3.58 -15.89
N ALA A 296 -42.72 -3.97 -14.74
CA ALA A 296 -43.39 -3.90 -13.44
C ALA A 296 -42.93 -2.72 -12.57
N ASP A 297 -41.89 -1.98 -12.98
CA ASP A 297 -41.15 -1.00 -12.15
C ASP A 297 -40.82 -1.55 -10.75
N GLN A 298 -40.38 -2.81 -10.68
CA GLN A 298 -40.15 -3.53 -9.43
C GLN A 298 -38.81 -4.28 -9.43
N ASN A 299 -38.22 -4.38 -8.24
CA ASN A 299 -37.05 -5.22 -8.00
C ASN A 299 -37.51 -6.63 -7.63
N LEU A 300 -37.19 -7.61 -8.46
CA LEU A 300 -37.27 -9.02 -8.10
C LEU A 300 -36.02 -9.37 -7.29
N LYS A 301 -36.23 -9.85 -6.06
CA LYS A 301 -35.16 -10.30 -5.17
C LYS A 301 -35.20 -11.81 -5.00
N ARG A 302 -34.04 -12.44 -4.97
CA ARG A 302 -33.86 -13.87 -4.66
C ARG A 302 -32.70 -14.02 -3.68
N ASP A 303 -32.90 -14.81 -2.62
CA ASP A 303 -31.77 -15.23 -1.77
C ASP A 303 -30.87 -16.17 -2.59
N LEU A 304 -29.65 -15.70 -2.86
CA LEU A 304 -28.65 -16.42 -3.64
C LEU A 304 -28.06 -17.58 -2.83
N THR A 305 -28.02 -17.47 -1.50
CA THR A 305 -27.42 -18.49 -0.62
C THR A 305 -28.37 -18.91 0.50
N PRO A 306 -29.48 -19.59 0.18
CA PRO A 306 -30.49 -19.95 1.17
C PRO A 306 -29.93 -20.72 2.36
N GLY A 307 -30.29 -20.29 3.57
CA GLY A 307 -29.88 -20.92 4.83
C GLY A 307 -28.45 -20.61 5.29
N ARG A 308 -27.67 -19.87 4.51
CA ARG A 308 -26.32 -19.46 4.90
C ARG A 308 -26.37 -18.25 5.84
N LYS A 309 -25.63 -18.34 6.96
CA LYS A 309 -25.43 -17.22 7.90
C LYS A 309 -24.16 -16.46 7.59
N TYR A 310 -24.20 -15.15 7.80
CA TYR A 310 -23.09 -14.23 7.55
C TYR A 310 -22.79 -13.40 8.80
N PHE A 311 -21.51 -13.20 9.09
CA PHE A 311 -21.03 -12.30 10.13
C PHE A 311 -20.29 -11.14 9.49
N GLY A 312 -20.73 -9.90 9.76
CA GLY A 312 -20.14 -8.68 9.18
C GLY A 312 -19.89 -8.73 7.67
N PRO A 313 -20.81 -9.23 6.82
CA PRO A 313 -20.52 -9.44 5.42
C PRO A 313 -20.42 -8.12 4.63
N ALA A 314 -19.57 -8.10 3.61
CA ALA A 314 -19.55 -7.04 2.62
C ALA A 314 -19.26 -7.59 1.22
N ILE A 315 -19.81 -6.94 0.19
CA ILE A 315 -19.44 -7.20 -1.21
C ILE A 315 -18.25 -6.30 -1.53
N ILE A 316 -17.11 -6.90 -1.89
CA ILE A 316 -15.87 -6.16 -2.21
C ILE A 316 -15.64 -6.07 -3.72
N TYR A 317 -16.28 -6.93 -4.52
CA TYR A 317 -16.30 -6.83 -5.98
C TYR A 317 -17.57 -7.46 -6.54
N GLN A 318 -18.18 -6.81 -7.54
CA GLN A 318 -19.20 -7.44 -8.36
C GLN A 318 -19.20 -6.91 -9.80
N ASP A 319 -19.49 -7.81 -10.73
CA ASP A 319 -19.96 -7.52 -12.08
C ASP A 319 -21.09 -8.50 -12.45
N GLU A 320 -21.49 -8.58 -13.71
CA GLU A 320 -22.60 -9.45 -14.15
C GLU A 320 -22.40 -10.93 -13.82
N ASN A 321 -21.14 -11.40 -13.78
CA ASN A 321 -20.79 -12.82 -13.70
C ASN A 321 -19.86 -13.16 -12.52
N ASN A 322 -19.32 -12.15 -11.84
CA ASN A 322 -18.35 -12.34 -10.78
C ASN A 322 -18.83 -11.66 -9.51
N LEU A 323 -18.77 -12.38 -8.40
CA LEU A 323 -19.11 -11.86 -7.09
C LEU A 323 -18.05 -12.27 -6.07
N ILE A 324 -17.43 -11.29 -5.44
CA ILE A 324 -16.50 -11.50 -4.32
C ILE A 324 -17.04 -10.81 -3.09
N ILE A 325 -17.15 -11.58 -2.03
CA ILE A 325 -17.56 -11.13 -0.71
C ILE A 325 -16.42 -11.29 0.28
N VAL A 326 -16.48 -10.52 1.36
CA VAL A 326 -15.72 -10.74 2.58
C VAL A 326 -16.69 -11.04 3.70
N VAL A 327 -16.32 -11.99 4.57
CA VAL A 327 -17.13 -12.39 5.73
C VAL A 327 -16.23 -12.62 6.93
N ASN A 328 -16.68 -12.22 8.11
CA ASN A 328 -16.04 -12.57 9.37
C ASN A 328 -16.20 -14.07 9.63
N THR A 329 -15.18 -14.73 10.18
CA THR A 329 -15.26 -16.16 10.50
C THR A 329 -16.23 -16.47 11.64
N THR A 330 -16.43 -15.52 12.55
CA THR A 330 -17.29 -15.66 13.74
C THR A 330 -17.93 -14.31 14.10
N ALA A 331 -18.81 -14.31 15.11
CA ALA A 331 -19.40 -13.11 15.68
C ALA A 331 -18.54 -12.45 16.79
N ALA A 332 -17.27 -12.86 16.93
CA ALA A 332 -16.36 -12.23 17.90
C ALA A 332 -16.12 -10.74 17.55
N PRO A 333 -15.66 -9.90 18.50
CA PRO A 333 -15.43 -8.47 18.24
C PRO A 333 -14.37 -8.17 17.18
N ASP A 334 -13.31 -8.99 17.10
CA ASP A 334 -12.22 -8.84 16.13
C ASP A 334 -11.89 -10.19 15.47
N PRO A 335 -12.77 -10.71 14.62
CA PRO A 335 -12.60 -11.99 13.96
C PRO A 335 -11.76 -11.83 12.68
N PRO A 336 -10.92 -12.82 12.33
CA PRO A 336 -10.32 -12.84 11.01
C PRO A 336 -11.41 -12.92 9.93
N MET A 337 -11.10 -12.42 8.75
CA MET A 337 -12.01 -12.34 7.62
C MET A 337 -11.59 -13.28 6.49
N SER A 338 -12.57 -13.89 5.82
CA SER A 338 -12.35 -14.72 4.65
C SER A 338 -12.92 -14.04 3.41
N ILE A 339 -12.08 -13.90 2.39
CA ILE A 339 -12.46 -13.43 1.05
C ILE A 339 -12.94 -14.64 0.24
N GLN A 340 -14.10 -14.54 -0.40
CA GLN A 340 -14.74 -15.66 -1.07
C GLN A 340 -15.34 -15.26 -2.41
N LYS A 341 -15.15 -16.09 -3.43
CA LYS A 341 -15.87 -15.97 -4.70
C LYS A 341 -17.12 -16.83 -4.68
N ILE A 342 -18.24 -16.22 -5.03
CA ILE A 342 -19.55 -16.86 -5.07
C ILE A 342 -19.96 -17.03 -6.53
N ASP A 343 -20.48 -18.20 -6.85
CA ASP A 343 -21.14 -18.48 -8.12
C ASP A 343 -22.45 -17.68 -8.20
N THR A 344 -22.57 -16.80 -9.20
CA THR A 344 -23.69 -15.85 -9.31
C THR A 344 -25.01 -16.52 -9.66
N GLU A 345 -25.00 -17.74 -10.19
CA GLU A 345 -26.21 -18.48 -10.56
C GLU A 345 -26.74 -19.35 -9.42
N THR A 346 -25.83 -20.04 -8.74
CA THR A 346 -26.12 -21.11 -7.77
C THR A 346 -25.86 -20.73 -6.32
N GLY A 347 -25.12 -19.64 -6.06
CA GLY A 347 -24.71 -19.21 -4.73
C GLY A 347 -23.63 -20.06 -4.06
N LYS A 348 -23.08 -21.05 -4.76
CA LYS A 348 -22.00 -21.88 -4.22
C LYS A 348 -20.73 -21.07 -4.05
N ILE A 349 -19.98 -21.36 -2.98
CA ILE A 349 -18.62 -20.84 -2.82
C ILE A 349 -17.75 -21.57 -3.85
N LEU A 350 -17.21 -20.82 -4.82
CA LEU A 350 -16.27 -21.34 -5.81
C LEU A 350 -14.88 -21.52 -5.21
N TRP A 351 -14.46 -20.55 -4.38
CA TRP A 351 -13.26 -20.63 -3.58
C TRP A 351 -13.32 -19.65 -2.41
N ALA A 352 -12.50 -19.91 -1.40
CA ALA A 352 -12.30 -19.03 -0.25
C ALA A 352 -10.80 -18.97 0.06
N LEU A 353 -10.30 -17.76 0.32
CA LEU A 353 -8.95 -17.57 0.84
C LEU A 353 -8.91 -17.93 2.34
N PRO A 354 -7.74 -18.40 2.84
CA PRO A 354 -7.53 -18.59 4.28
C PRO A 354 -7.92 -17.31 5.04
N PRO A 355 -8.67 -17.44 6.16
CA PRO A 355 -9.04 -16.28 6.94
C PRO A 355 -7.83 -15.58 7.52
N ASP A 356 -7.85 -14.26 7.51
CA ASP A 356 -6.77 -13.44 8.03
C ASP A 356 -7.32 -12.03 8.33
N LYS A 357 -6.56 -11.22 9.06
CA LYS A 357 -6.93 -9.85 9.43
C LYS A 357 -6.44 -8.88 8.37
N PHE A 358 -7.36 -8.14 7.79
CA PHE A 358 -7.09 -7.15 6.76
C PHE A 358 -8.04 -5.97 6.89
N TYR A 359 -7.61 -4.79 6.50
CA TYR A 359 -8.49 -3.75 5.99
C TYR A 359 -8.43 -3.79 4.47
N LEU A 360 -9.58 -4.01 3.82
CA LEU A 360 -9.68 -4.09 2.37
C LEU A 360 -10.17 -2.76 1.81
N SER A 361 -9.51 -2.26 0.78
CA SER A 361 -9.84 -0.93 0.20
C SER A 361 -10.50 -1.07 -1.17
N GLN A 362 -9.81 -1.68 -2.13
CA GLN A 362 -10.27 -1.76 -3.52
C GLN A 362 -9.98 -3.14 -4.10
N VAL A 363 -10.93 -3.65 -4.88
CA VAL A 363 -10.78 -4.90 -5.65
C VAL A 363 -11.07 -4.64 -7.11
N VAL A 364 -10.24 -5.18 -8.00
CA VAL A 364 -10.44 -5.09 -9.45
C VAL A 364 -10.18 -6.43 -10.13
N LYS A 365 -10.96 -6.72 -11.18
CA LYS A 365 -10.72 -7.84 -12.07
C LYS A 365 -9.61 -7.50 -13.05
N CYS A 366 -8.54 -8.30 -13.08
CA CYS A 366 -7.41 -8.18 -13.98
C CYS A 366 -7.19 -9.48 -14.79
N LYS A 367 -6.22 -9.48 -15.72
CA LYS A 367 -5.94 -10.64 -16.58
C LYS A 367 -5.55 -11.90 -15.81
N GLN A 368 -4.95 -11.74 -14.63
CA GLN A 368 -4.55 -12.86 -13.76
C GLN A 368 -5.70 -13.40 -12.92
N GLY A 369 -6.78 -12.63 -12.72
CA GLY A 369 -7.78 -12.92 -11.71
C GLY A 369 -8.30 -11.63 -11.08
N TYR A 370 -7.95 -11.39 -9.82
CA TYR A 370 -8.35 -10.22 -9.05
C TYR A 370 -7.16 -9.63 -8.31
N ALA A 371 -7.05 -8.32 -8.31
CA ALA A 371 -6.11 -7.58 -7.47
C ALA A 371 -6.88 -6.93 -6.33
N ILE A 372 -6.44 -7.18 -5.10
CA ILE A 372 -7.10 -6.78 -3.86
C ILE A 372 -6.10 -5.97 -3.06
N GLU A 373 -6.39 -4.69 -2.91
CA GLU A 373 -5.64 -3.78 -2.05
C GLU A 373 -6.00 -4.03 -0.59
N TYR A 374 -4.97 -4.17 0.24
CA TYR A 374 -5.14 -4.44 1.66
C TYR A 374 -4.11 -3.72 2.53
N HIS A 375 -4.50 -3.50 3.78
CA HIS A 375 -3.64 -3.14 4.90
C HIS A 375 -3.84 -4.17 6.01
N LYS A 376 -2.84 -4.37 6.85
CA LYS A 376 -2.96 -5.19 8.06
C LYS A 376 -3.50 -4.39 9.25
N ASP A 377 -3.87 -5.11 10.30
CA ASP A 377 -4.38 -4.57 11.56
C ASP A 377 -3.28 -3.86 12.37
N GLU A 378 -3.63 -3.30 13.53
CA GLU A 378 -2.73 -2.49 14.36
C GLU A 378 -1.42 -3.22 14.73
N GLU A 379 -1.43 -4.55 14.81
CA GLU A 379 -0.23 -5.36 15.11
C GLU A 379 0.80 -5.36 13.97
N ALA A 380 0.34 -5.11 12.74
CA ALA A 380 1.15 -5.13 11.53
C ALA A 380 0.81 -3.99 10.57
N ASP A 381 0.42 -2.82 11.08
CA ASP A 381 -0.06 -1.65 10.33
C ASP A 381 0.85 -1.20 9.16
N TYR A 382 2.15 -1.47 9.27
CA TYR A 382 3.16 -1.25 8.24
C TYR A 382 3.06 -2.21 7.04
N VAL A 383 2.30 -3.30 7.14
CA VAL A 383 2.09 -4.27 6.06
C VAL A 383 0.89 -3.84 5.25
N HIS A 384 1.17 -3.36 4.05
CA HIS A 384 0.19 -2.90 3.10
C HIS A 384 0.63 -3.25 1.69
N GLY A 385 -0.32 -3.41 0.78
CA GLY A 385 -0.01 -3.81 -0.57
C GLY A 385 -1.19 -4.35 -1.35
N VAL A 386 -0.86 -5.17 -2.36
CA VAL A 386 -1.84 -5.73 -3.28
C VAL A 386 -1.59 -7.23 -3.44
N MET A 387 -2.59 -8.02 -3.07
CA MET A 387 -2.59 -9.45 -3.39
C MET A 387 -3.28 -9.69 -4.72
N VAL A 388 -2.66 -10.53 -5.56
CA VAL A 388 -3.20 -10.95 -6.85
C VAL A 388 -3.60 -12.41 -6.76
N VAL A 389 -4.89 -12.66 -6.97
CA VAL A 389 -5.54 -13.95 -6.76
C VAL A 389 -6.15 -14.42 -8.07
N SER A 390 -5.85 -15.64 -8.49
CA SER A 390 -6.39 -16.23 -9.71
C SER A 390 -7.91 -16.37 -9.71
N ASP A 391 -8.50 -16.60 -10.88
CA ASP A 391 -9.92 -16.94 -11.00
C ASP A 391 -10.33 -18.21 -10.23
N SER A 392 -9.38 -19.10 -9.95
CA SER A 392 -9.57 -20.34 -9.18
C SER A 392 -9.19 -20.19 -7.70
N GLY A 393 -8.93 -18.97 -7.19
CA GLY A 393 -8.66 -18.72 -5.78
C GLY A 393 -7.22 -18.99 -5.32
N LYS A 394 -6.30 -19.31 -6.24
CA LYS A 394 -4.86 -19.41 -5.93
C LYS A 394 -4.24 -18.02 -5.79
N LEU A 395 -3.51 -17.76 -4.71
CA LEU A 395 -2.63 -16.59 -4.59
C LEU A 395 -1.51 -16.68 -5.61
N ILE A 396 -1.48 -15.77 -6.58
CA ILE A 396 -0.47 -15.72 -7.64
C ILE A 396 0.72 -14.89 -7.18
N HIS A 397 0.45 -13.71 -6.60
CA HIS A 397 1.47 -12.82 -6.11
C HIS A 397 0.94 -12.01 -4.91
N ASN A 398 1.85 -11.56 -4.05
CA ASN A 398 1.54 -10.63 -2.98
C ASN A 398 2.58 -9.51 -2.98
N TYR A 399 2.25 -8.40 -3.63
CA TYR A 399 3.11 -7.23 -3.65
C TYR A 399 2.95 -6.49 -2.34
N GLN A 400 3.94 -6.64 -1.45
CA GLN A 400 3.99 -5.97 -0.16
C GLN A 400 4.97 -4.81 -0.21
N LEU A 401 4.55 -3.68 0.34
CA LEU A 401 5.45 -2.56 0.54
C LEU A 401 6.42 -2.86 1.68
N SER A 402 7.67 -2.44 1.48
CA SER A 402 8.67 -2.55 2.55
C SER A 402 8.27 -1.63 3.70
N ARG A 403 8.69 -1.91 4.94
CA ARG A 403 8.50 -1.00 6.09
C ARG A 403 9.02 0.43 5.86
N THR A 404 9.84 0.62 4.84
CA THR A 404 10.52 1.87 4.52
C THR A 404 9.95 2.58 3.29
N GLU A 405 8.97 1.96 2.63
CA GLU A 405 8.15 2.51 1.55
C GLU A 405 6.74 2.78 2.07
#